data_AF-A0A699K4V0-F1
#
_entry.id   AF-A0A699K4V0-F1
#
_cell.length_a   1.000
_cell.length_b   1.000
_cell.length_c   1.000
_cell.angle_alpha   90.00
_cell.angle_beta   90.00
_cell.angle_gamma   90.00
#
_symmetry.space_group_name_H-M   'P 1'
#
loop_
_entity.id
_entity.type
_entity.pdbx_description
1 polymer ?
#
loop_
_entity_poly.entity_id
_entity_poly.type
_entity_poly.pdbx_seq_one_letter_code
_entity_poly.pdbx_strand_id
1 'polypeptide(L)'
;PPGCSYNPTSESHQDSLAHAVADEMQKVYTKELRPAPVPLTVDGEAINEEDRYFLDANNESDDDEEEKEENEIGDADLEKRPFKTKRVTRVKLNRRARNKERMKLEAEVKKTKAFSKELDRHLRRVVAKQERLKSCPPRLGRHKFEPAPVQVLLSEEITGSLRKLKACCTLARDRYKSLEKRGIIVPTAKSGRK
;
A
#
# COMPACT_ATOMS: atom_id res chain seq x y z
N PRO A 1 12.63 19.93 -21.38
CA PRO A 1 13.95 19.27 -21.44
C PRO A 1 14.73 19.81 -22.64
N PRO A 2 16.07 19.82 -22.64
CA PRO A 2 16.85 20.35 -23.76
C PRO A 2 16.58 19.62 -25.09
N GLY A 3 16.30 18.32 -25.03
CA GLY A 3 15.95 17.50 -26.19
C GLY A 3 14.57 17.74 -26.81
N CYS A 4 13.74 18.59 -26.20
CA CYS A 4 12.46 19.02 -26.76
C CYS A 4 12.55 20.40 -27.42
N SER A 5 13.76 20.96 -27.54
CA SER A 5 13.97 22.19 -28.27
C SER A 5 13.72 21.99 -29.77
N TYR A 6 13.66 23.10 -30.50
CA TYR A 6 13.40 23.10 -31.93
C TYR A 6 14.48 22.37 -32.75
N ASN A 7 15.75 22.50 -32.33
CA ASN A 7 16.90 21.89 -32.99
C ASN A 7 17.83 21.29 -31.91
N PRO A 8 17.43 20.17 -31.28
CA PRO A 8 18.18 19.55 -30.20
C PRO A 8 19.43 18.82 -30.73
N THR A 9 20.40 18.58 -29.86
CA THR A 9 21.48 17.62 -30.15
C THR A 9 20.89 16.21 -30.23
N SER A 10 21.48 15.32 -31.03
CA SER A 10 20.99 13.95 -31.22
C SER A 10 20.86 13.18 -29.90
N GLU A 11 21.85 13.31 -29.02
CA GLU A 11 21.86 12.65 -27.70
C GLU A 11 20.68 13.14 -26.83
N SER A 12 20.53 14.46 -26.67
CA SER A 12 19.45 15.01 -25.84
C SER A 12 18.05 14.70 -26.38
N HIS A 13 17.91 14.67 -27.71
CA HIS A 13 16.67 14.28 -28.39
C HIS A 13 16.32 12.83 -28.11
N GLN A 14 17.28 11.93 -28.26
CA GLN A 14 17.11 10.50 -27.97
C GLN A 14 16.71 10.26 -26.52
N ASP A 15 17.34 10.94 -25.56
CA ASP A 15 16.98 10.84 -24.14
C ASP A 15 15.53 11.25 -23.88
N SER A 16 15.11 12.36 -24.51
CA SER A 16 13.74 12.88 -24.36
C SER A 16 12.73 11.95 -25.03
N LEU A 17 13.06 11.41 -26.20
CA LEU A 17 12.25 10.44 -26.92
C LEU A 17 12.12 9.14 -26.13
N ALA A 18 13.22 8.64 -25.56
CA ALA A 18 13.24 7.43 -24.74
C ALA A 18 12.32 7.56 -23.52
N HIS A 19 12.32 8.72 -22.84
CA HIS A 19 11.38 8.97 -21.74
C HIS A 19 9.92 8.92 -22.22
N ALA A 20 9.59 9.54 -23.35
CA ALA A 20 8.23 9.54 -23.89
C ALA A 20 7.78 8.13 -24.28
N VAL A 21 8.67 7.34 -24.89
CA VAL A 21 8.41 5.93 -25.24
C VAL A 21 8.20 5.10 -23.99
N ALA A 22 9.00 5.29 -22.95
CA ALA A 22 8.85 4.59 -21.68
C ALA A 22 7.47 4.83 -21.05
N ASP A 23 6.98 6.07 -21.05
CA ASP A 23 5.65 6.43 -20.53
C ASP A 23 4.51 5.75 -21.31
N GLU A 24 4.60 5.69 -22.64
CA GLU A 24 3.60 5.01 -23.46
C GLU A 24 3.67 3.48 -23.30
N MET A 25 4.87 2.93 -23.23
CA MET A 25 5.07 1.48 -23.06
C MET A 25 4.58 1.00 -21.71
N GLN A 26 4.80 1.80 -20.64
CA GLN A 26 4.19 1.52 -19.35
C GLN A 26 2.66 1.43 -19.44
N LYS A 27 1.99 2.30 -20.21
CA LYS A 27 0.53 2.22 -20.38
C LYS A 27 0.10 0.96 -21.13
N VAL A 28 0.89 0.51 -22.10
CA VAL A 28 0.63 -0.74 -22.85
C VAL A 28 0.82 -1.94 -21.93
N TYR A 29 1.97 -2.07 -21.27
CA TYR A 29 2.23 -3.16 -20.32
C TYR A 29 1.21 -3.21 -19.19
N THR A 30 0.80 -2.04 -18.71
CA THR A 30 -0.24 -1.92 -17.70
C THR A 30 -1.58 -2.48 -18.18
N LYS A 31 -1.90 -2.43 -19.48
CA LYS A 31 -3.13 -3.03 -20.01
C LYS A 31 -2.98 -4.54 -20.21
N GLU A 32 -1.83 -4.98 -20.70
CA GLU A 32 -1.58 -6.38 -21.06
C GLU A 32 -1.33 -7.28 -19.85
N LEU A 33 -0.60 -6.80 -18.85
CA LEU A 33 -0.22 -7.57 -17.66
C LEU A 33 -1.25 -7.47 -16.53
N ARG A 34 -2.24 -6.58 -16.63
CA ARG A 34 -3.23 -6.45 -15.58
C ARG A 34 -4.11 -7.69 -15.55
N PRO A 35 -4.37 -8.26 -14.35
CA PRO A 35 -5.39 -9.28 -14.23
C PRO A 35 -6.72 -8.71 -14.72
N ALA A 36 -7.54 -9.57 -15.34
CA ALA A 36 -8.89 -9.19 -15.74
C ALA A 36 -9.62 -8.59 -14.53
N PRO A 37 -10.27 -7.42 -14.66
CA PRO A 37 -10.99 -6.83 -13.55
C PRO A 37 -12.08 -7.79 -13.08
N VAL A 38 -12.23 -7.92 -11.76
CA VAL A 38 -13.30 -8.73 -11.18
C VAL A 38 -14.63 -8.18 -11.71
N PRO A 39 -15.52 -9.04 -12.24
CA PRO A 39 -16.83 -8.59 -12.70
C PRO A 39 -17.58 -7.94 -11.53
N LEU A 40 -18.23 -6.80 -11.80
CA LEU A 40 -19.03 -6.06 -10.81
C LEU A 40 -20.24 -6.88 -10.34
N THR A 41 -20.79 -7.68 -11.24
CA THR A 41 -21.90 -8.59 -10.99
C THR A 41 -21.48 -9.97 -11.47
N VAL A 42 -21.47 -10.93 -10.55
CA VAL A 42 -21.39 -12.35 -10.88
C VAL A 42 -22.84 -12.83 -10.95
N ASP A 43 -23.27 -13.34 -12.10
CA ASP A 43 -24.60 -13.93 -12.24
C ASP A 43 -24.63 -15.21 -11.38
N GLY A 44 -25.21 -15.10 -10.19
CA GLY A 44 -25.35 -16.17 -9.21
C GLY A 44 -26.76 -16.20 -8.64
N GLU A 45 -27.10 -17.29 -7.98
CA GLU A 45 -28.38 -17.45 -7.30
C GLU A 45 -28.55 -16.35 -6.22
N ALA A 46 -29.76 -15.82 -6.05
CA ALA A 46 -30.01 -14.78 -5.07
C ALA A 46 -29.68 -15.32 -3.67
N ILE A 47 -28.69 -14.72 -3.01
CA ILE A 47 -28.26 -15.14 -1.67
C ILE A 47 -29.42 -14.91 -0.70
N ASN A 48 -30.02 -16.01 -0.21
CA ASN A 48 -31.12 -15.99 0.74
C ASN A 48 -30.71 -15.30 2.04
N GLU A 49 -31.68 -14.79 2.79
CA GLU A 49 -31.39 -14.01 4.01
C GLU A 49 -30.68 -14.82 5.10
N GLU A 50 -30.90 -16.14 5.10
CA GLU A 50 -30.26 -17.12 5.98
C GLU A 50 -28.77 -17.31 5.63
N ASP A 51 -28.42 -17.37 4.34
CA ASP A 51 -27.04 -17.52 3.88
C ASP A 51 -26.20 -16.26 4.13
N ARG A 52 -26.83 -15.08 4.15
CA ARG A 52 -26.16 -13.82 4.53
C ARG A 52 -25.66 -13.85 5.99
N TYR A 53 -26.35 -14.59 6.87
CA TYR A 53 -25.97 -14.72 8.29
C TYR A 53 -24.73 -15.60 8.51
N PHE A 54 -24.44 -16.56 7.62
CA PHE A 54 -23.26 -17.43 7.75
C PHE A 54 -21.94 -16.74 7.37
N LEU A 55 -21.97 -15.66 6.58
CA LEU A 55 -20.77 -14.94 6.15
C LEU A 55 -20.19 -13.99 7.21
N ASP A 56 -21.01 -13.52 8.15
CA ASP A 56 -20.61 -12.51 9.15
C ASP A 56 -19.98 -13.13 10.42
N ALA A 57 -19.94 -14.46 10.53
CA ALA A 57 -19.57 -15.17 11.75
C ALA A 57 -18.05 -15.32 12.00
N ASN A 58 -17.18 -14.96 11.04
CA ASN A 58 -15.73 -15.19 11.15
C ASN A 58 -14.88 -13.96 11.48
N ASN A 59 -15.45 -12.86 11.99
CA ASN A 59 -14.70 -11.69 12.46
C ASN A 59 -14.56 -11.62 14.00
N GLU A 60 -14.95 -12.66 14.73
CA GLU A 60 -14.66 -12.76 16.16
C GLU A 60 -13.41 -13.64 16.32
N SER A 61 -12.28 -12.97 16.53
CA SER A 61 -11.04 -13.59 16.97
C SER A 61 -11.27 -14.18 18.36
N ASP A 62 -11.62 -15.46 18.40
CA ASP A 62 -11.73 -16.23 19.63
C ASP A 62 -10.31 -16.57 20.11
N ASP A 63 -9.78 -15.70 20.96
CA ASP A 63 -8.51 -15.86 21.68
C ASP A 63 -8.88 -15.97 23.16
N ASP A 64 -9.38 -17.14 23.59
CA ASP A 64 -9.40 -17.61 24.98
C ASP A 64 -10.00 -19.04 25.07
N GLU A 65 -9.22 -20.07 24.71
CA GLU A 65 -9.43 -21.41 25.32
C GLU A 65 -8.10 -21.94 25.88
N GLU A 66 -7.98 -21.81 27.19
CA GLU A 66 -6.95 -22.42 28.02
C GLU A 66 -6.89 -23.94 27.82
N GLU A 67 -5.66 -24.46 27.86
CA GLU A 67 -5.27 -25.88 27.80
C GLU A 67 -6.27 -26.84 28.49
N LYS A 68 -7.02 -27.61 27.69
CA LYS A 68 -7.52 -28.91 28.13
C LYS A 68 -6.50 -29.97 27.76
N GLU A 69 -5.66 -30.35 28.72
CA GLU A 69 -5.02 -31.67 28.69
C GLU A 69 -6.13 -32.74 28.75
N GLU A 70 -6.51 -33.27 27.59
CA GLU A 70 -7.26 -34.52 27.51
C GLU A 70 -6.33 -35.67 27.91
N ASN A 71 -6.52 -36.17 29.14
CA ASN A 71 -6.19 -37.54 29.46
C ASN A 71 -7.49 -38.33 29.43
N GLU A 72 -7.68 -39.13 28.38
CA GLU A 72 -8.72 -40.15 28.33
C GLU A 72 -8.54 -41.14 29.48
N ILE A 73 -9.50 -41.22 30.40
CA ILE A 73 -9.67 -42.38 31.27
C ILE A 73 -11.17 -42.69 31.38
N GLY A 74 -11.53 -43.87 30.90
CA GLY A 74 -12.87 -44.43 30.98
C GLY A 74 -13.35 -44.70 32.40
N ASP A 75 -14.68 -44.74 32.51
CA ASP A 75 -15.56 -45.15 33.61
C ASP A 75 -14.93 -45.76 34.89
N ALA A 76 -15.23 -45.13 36.03
CA ALA A 76 -16.14 -45.68 37.04
C ALA A 76 -15.98 -44.95 38.39
N ASP A 77 -17.10 -44.46 38.91
CA ASP A 77 -17.46 -44.27 40.33
C ASP A 77 -16.31 -44.05 41.35
N LEU A 78 -16.05 -42.78 41.72
CA LEU A 78 -15.35 -42.45 42.96
C LEU A 78 -15.97 -41.23 43.66
N GLU A 79 -16.61 -41.54 44.77
CA GLU A 79 -17.14 -40.69 45.82
C GLU A 79 -16.26 -39.48 46.19
N LYS A 80 -16.94 -38.40 46.61
CA LYS A 80 -16.40 -37.12 47.13
C LYS A 80 -15.32 -37.32 48.20
N ARG A 81 -14.06 -37.46 47.79
CA ARG A 81 -12.88 -37.40 48.67
C ARG A 81 -12.34 -35.96 48.72
N PRO A 82 -12.04 -35.40 49.91
CA PRO A 82 -11.38 -34.10 49.98
C PRO A 82 -9.96 -34.25 49.41
N PHE A 83 -9.73 -33.68 48.22
CA PHE A 83 -8.40 -33.66 47.63
C PHE A 83 -7.45 -32.90 48.55
N LYS A 84 -6.60 -33.62 49.27
CA LYS A 84 -5.54 -33.02 50.10
C LYS A 84 -4.59 -32.26 49.17
N THR A 85 -4.59 -30.93 49.24
CA THR A 85 -3.65 -30.10 48.47
C THR A 85 -2.23 -30.45 48.92
N LYS A 86 -1.43 -31.00 48.01
CA LYS A 86 -0.03 -31.37 48.29
C LYS A 86 0.73 -30.12 48.76
N ARG A 87 1.33 -30.16 49.95
CA ARG A 87 2.11 -29.04 50.52
C ARG A 87 3.25 -28.69 49.57
N VAL A 88 3.27 -27.45 49.08
CA VAL A 88 4.30 -26.98 48.15
C VAL A 88 5.64 -26.87 48.88
N THR A 89 6.68 -27.50 48.33
CA THR A 89 8.03 -27.44 48.88
C THR A 89 8.72 -26.11 48.56
N ARG A 90 9.67 -25.68 49.41
CA ARG A 90 10.45 -24.43 49.24
C ARG A 90 11.14 -24.34 47.87
N VAL A 91 11.57 -25.47 47.32
CA VAL A 91 12.19 -25.56 45.98
C VAL A 91 11.19 -25.21 44.85
N LYS A 92 9.94 -25.66 44.94
CA LYS A 92 8.90 -25.30 43.96
C LYS A 92 8.56 -23.81 44.00
N LEU A 93 8.58 -23.19 45.18
CA LEU A 93 8.42 -21.74 45.32
C LEU A 93 9.56 -20.96 44.66
N ASN A 94 10.82 -21.36 44.91
CA ASN A 94 11.99 -20.74 44.27
C ASN A 94 12.00 -20.93 42.75
N ARG A 95 11.57 -22.09 42.25
CA ARG A 95 11.43 -22.35 40.80
C ARG A 95 10.39 -21.42 40.16
N ARG A 96 9.24 -21.22 40.82
CA ARG A 96 8.20 -20.28 40.37
C ARG A 96 8.68 -18.83 40.38
N ALA A 97 9.42 -18.42 41.41
CA ALA A 97 9.99 -17.06 41.49
C ALA A 97 10.94 -16.78 40.31
N ARG A 98 11.89 -17.69 40.01
CA ARG A 98 12.81 -17.55 38.87
C ARG A 98 12.09 -17.50 37.52
N ASN A 99 11.08 -18.35 37.31
CA ASN A 99 10.29 -18.31 36.07
C ASN A 99 9.50 -17.00 35.95
N LYS A 100 8.92 -16.49 37.04
CA LYS A 100 8.21 -15.20 37.04
C LYS A 100 9.15 -14.04 36.67
N GLU A 101 10.39 -14.05 37.16
CA GLU A 101 11.40 -13.05 36.80
C GLU A 101 11.82 -13.17 35.33
N ARG A 102 12.05 -14.38 34.83
CA ARG A 102 12.32 -14.61 33.39
C ARG A 102 11.19 -14.12 32.49
N MET A 103 9.94 -14.47 32.82
CA MET A 103 8.78 -14.03 32.05
C MET A 103 8.63 -12.51 32.04
N LYS A 104 8.95 -11.82 33.15
CA LYS A 104 8.95 -10.35 33.22
C LYS A 104 10.03 -9.75 32.29
N LEU A 105 11.27 -10.26 32.35
CA LEU A 105 12.36 -9.80 31.49
C LEU A 105 12.04 -10.06 30.01
N GLU A 106 11.52 -11.24 29.67
CA GLU A 106 11.10 -11.57 28.30
C GLU A 106 9.96 -10.65 27.83
N ALA A 107 8.99 -10.33 28.70
CA ALA A 107 7.93 -9.39 28.40
C ALA A 107 8.45 -7.96 28.17
N GLU A 108 9.41 -7.49 28.98
CA GLU A 108 10.06 -6.18 28.78
C GLU A 108 10.83 -6.12 27.45
N VAL A 109 11.58 -7.17 27.12
CA VAL A 109 12.27 -7.28 25.83
C VAL A 109 11.28 -7.32 24.66
N LYS A 110 10.13 -8.01 24.81
CA LYS A 110 9.07 -8.01 23.79
C LYS A 110 8.47 -6.61 23.62
N LYS A 111 8.21 -5.88 24.72
CA LYS A 111 7.69 -4.50 24.69
C LYS A 111 8.65 -3.53 24.01
N THR A 112 9.95 -3.59 24.33
CA THR A 112 10.95 -2.71 23.70
C THR A 112 11.10 -3.00 22.20
N LYS A 113 11.07 -4.28 21.80
CA LYS A 113 11.05 -4.70 20.39
C LYS A 113 9.79 -4.27 19.65
N ALA A 114 8.61 -4.32 20.29
CA ALA A 114 7.38 -3.85 19.69
C ALA A 114 7.41 -2.33 19.46
N PHE A 115 7.88 -1.59 20.47
CA PHE A 115 8.04 -0.14 20.39
C PHE A 115 9.07 0.28 19.32
N SER A 116 10.20 -0.42 19.20
CA SER A 116 11.20 -0.13 18.16
C SER A 116 10.63 -0.37 16.76
N LYS A 117 9.90 -1.47 16.55
CA LYS A 117 9.22 -1.74 15.27
C LYS A 117 8.19 -0.67 14.92
N GLU A 118 7.48 -0.14 15.90
CA GLU A 118 6.52 0.94 15.70
C GLU A 118 7.22 2.26 15.33
N LEU A 119 8.32 2.59 15.99
CA LEU A 119 9.16 3.74 15.64
C LEU A 119 9.71 3.62 14.21
N ASP A 120 10.23 2.45 13.83
CA ASP A 120 10.73 2.21 12.47
C ASP A 120 9.64 2.39 11.43
N ARG A 121 8.43 1.87 11.70
CA ARG A 121 7.25 2.05 10.84
C ARG A 121 6.89 3.53 10.72
N HIS A 122 6.93 4.28 11.82
CA HIS A 122 6.66 5.71 11.82
C HIS A 122 7.71 6.48 11.01
N LEU A 123 8.99 6.23 11.23
CA LEU A 123 10.10 6.86 10.50
C LEU A 123 9.98 6.60 8.99
N ARG A 124 9.72 5.35 8.58
CA ARG A 124 9.49 5.01 7.16
C ARG A 124 8.35 5.83 6.56
N ARG A 125 7.23 5.99 7.29
CA ARG A 125 6.09 6.81 6.85
C ARG A 125 6.45 8.29 6.73
N VAL A 126 7.22 8.83 7.66
CA VAL A 126 7.66 10.23 7.65
C VAL A 126 8.60 10.48 6.47
N VAL A 127 9.60 9.64 6.27
CA VAL A 127 10.54 9.73 5.14
C VAL A 127 9.78 9.66 3.82
N ALA A 128 8.89 8.68 3.66
CA ALA A 128 8.06 8.57 2.45
C ALA A 128 7.17 9.80 2.21
N LYS A 129 6.62 10.42 3.27
CA LYS A 129 5.88 11.69 3.14
C LYS A 129 6.79 12.83 2.70
N GLN A 130 7.97 12.96 3.29
CA GLN A 130 8.93 14.01 2.94
C GLN A 130 9.42 13.87 1.50
N GLU A 131 9.76 12.66 1.06
CA GLU A 131 10.15 12.39 -0.33
C GLU A 131 9.04 12.71 -1.32
N ARG A 132 7.79 12.37 -0.97
CA ARG A 132 6.62 12.71 -1.81
C ARG A 132 6.37 14.22 -1.89
N LEU A 133 6.57 14.96 -0.79
CA LEU A 133 6.44 16.42 -0.80
C LEU A 133 7.56 17.10 -1.59
N LYS A 134 8.74 16.48 -1.71
CA LYS A 134 9.85 16.97 -2.54
C LYS A 134 9.57 16.80 -4.03
N SER A 135 8.99 15.66 -4.43
CA SER A 135 8.79 15.31 -5.84
C SER A 135 7.44 15.78 -6.40
N CYS A 136 6.37 15.70 -5.60
CA CYS A 136 5.00 15.90 -6.04
C CYS A 136 4.31 17.02 -5.24
N PRO A 137 3.40 17.77 -5.88
CA PRO A 137 2.62 18.78 -5.17
C PRO A 137 1.73 18.15 -4.08
N PRO A 138 1.45 18.89 -3.00
CA PRO A 138 0.50 18.46 -1.98
C PRO A 138 -0.89 18.23 -2.59
N ARG A 139 -1.60 17.19 -2.13
CA ARG A 139 -2.95 16.90 -2.62
C ARG A 139 -3.93 17.90 -2.03
N LEU A 140 -4.47 18.76 -2.89
CA LEU A 140 -5.50 19.75 -2.53
C LEU A 140 -6.94 19.22 -2.66
N GLY A 141 -7.15 18.12 -3.39
CA GLY A 141 -8.49 17.59 -3.64
C GLY A 141 -8.52 16.09 -3.91
N ARG A 142 -9.65 15.63 -4.47
CA ARG A 142 -9.92 14.20 -4.73
C ARG A 142 -8.91 13.59 -5.69
N HIS A 143 -8.54 14.29 -6.76
CA HIS A 143 -7.63 13.76 -7.78
C HIS A 143 -6.15 14.03 -7.45
N LYS A 144 -5.28 13.16 -7.95
CA LYS A 144 -3.83 13.35 -7.88
C LYS A 144 -3.39 14.25 -9.04
N PHE A 145 -2.32 15.00 -8.84
CA PHE A 145 -1.68 15.72 -9.93
C PHE A 145 -1.01 14.71 -10.85
N GLU A 146 -1.38 14.75 -12.13
CA GLU A 146 -0.75 13.98 -13.19
C GLU A 146 -0.01 14.97 -14.10
N PRO A 147 1.30 14.75 -14.35
CA PRO A 147 2.09 15.62 -15.21
C PRO A 147 1.59 15.56 -16.66
N ALA A 148 1.84 16.64 -17.41
CA ALA A 148 1.57 16.64 -18.84
C ALA A 148 2.57 15.70 -19.55
N PRO A 149 2.16 14.98 -20.60
CA PRO A 149 3.07 14.15 -21.37
C PRO A 149 4.18 15.01 -22.00
N VAL A 150 5.39 14.45 -22.06
CA VAL A 150 6.54 15.12 -22.68
C VAL A 150 6.27 15.30 -24.16
N GLN A 151 6.49 16.51 -24.66
CA GLN A 151 6.31 16.84 -26.07
C GLN A 151 7.67 16.81 -26.74
N VAL A 152 7.90 15.78 -27.56
CA VAL A 152 9.13 15.60 -28.32
C VAL A 152 8.73 15.52 -29.79
N LEU A 153 9.45 16.23 -30.66
CA LEU A 153 9.30 16.07 -32.10
C LEU A 153 9.82 14.68 -32.51
N LEU A 154 9.15 14.04 -33.46
CA LEU A 154 9.66 12.78 -34.02
C LEU A 154 10.88 13.05 -34.90
N SER A 155 11.71 12.03 -35.13
CA SER A 155 12.92 12.16 -35.98
C SER A 155 12.60 12.64 -37.39
N GLU A 156 11.44 12.27 -37.92
CA GLU A 156 10.93 12.71 -39.23
C GLU A 156 10.51 14.20 -39.24
N GLU A 157 10.19 14.76 -38.07
CA GLU A 157 9.69 16.12 -37.92
C GLU A 157 10.81 17.13 -37.66
N ILE A 158 12.00 16.66 -37.29
CA ILE A 158 13.19 17.49 -37.06
C ILE A 158 13.82 17.82 -38.41
N THR A 159 13.52 19.02 -38.92
CA THR A 159 13.95 19.44 -40.27
C THR A 159 14.97 20.58 -40.28
N GLY A 160 15.35 21.10 -39.11
CA GLY A 160 16.32 22.21 -38.97
C GLY A 160 15.83 23.58 -39.46
N SER A 161 14.78 23.68 -40.29
CA SER A 161 14.15 24.95 -40.73
C SER A 161 12.86 25.38 -39.99
N LEU A 162 12.86 26.55 -39.34
CA LEU A 162 11.72 27.07 -38.55
C LEU A 162 10.43 27.20 -39.38
N ARG A 163 10.55 27.40 -40.70
CA ARG A 163 9.41 27.47 -41.62
C ARG A 163 8.63 26.15 -41.71
N LYS A 164 9.26 25.04 -41.37
CA LYS A 164 8.68 23.69 -41.37
C LYS A 164 8.31 23.21 -39.97
N LEU A 165 8.46 24.06 -38.94
CA LEU A 165 8.13 23.69 -37.57
C LEU A 165 6.64 23.42 -37.45
N LYS A 166 6.28 22.20 -37.07
CA LYS A 166 4.91 21.89 -36.68
C LYS A 166 4.59 22.64 -35.39
N ALA A 167 3.44 23.30 -35.36
CA ALA A 167 2.97 24.01 -34.16
C ALA A 167 2.86 23.02 -32.99
N CYS A 168 3.60 23.28 -31.91
CA CYS A 168 3.52 22.51 -30.68
C CYS A 168 2.27 22.90 -29.86
N CYS A 169 2.03 22.18 -28.76
CA CYS A 169 0.76 22.14 -28.03
C CYS A 169 0.16 23.49 -27.61
N THR A 170 -1.11 23.43 -27.20
CA THR A 170 -1.84 24.52 -26.55
C THR A 170 -1.13 24.97 -25.25
N LEU A 171 -0.48 26.14 -25.28
CA LEU A 171 0.14 26.79 -24.12
C LEU A 171 -0.78 26.84 -22.89
N ALA A 172 -2.09 26.99 -23.12
CA ALA A 172 -3.10 26.98 -22.07
C ALA A 172 -3.06 25.71 -21.19
N ARG A 173 -2.84 24.52 -21.79
CA ARG A 173 -2.76 23.26 -21.04
C ARG A 173 -1.52 23.20 -20.15
N ASP A 174 -0.38 23.66 -20.66
CA ASP A 174 0.87 23.74 -19.89
C ASP A 174 0.77 24.72 -18.72
N ARG A 175 0.17 25.89 -18.97
CA ARG A 175 -0.07 26.88 -17.90
C ARG A 175 -1.01 26.32 -16.84
N TYR A 176 -2.08 25.64 -17.24
CA TYR A 176 -3.01 24.98 -16.32
C TYR A 176 -2.32 23.92 -15.46
N LYS A 177 -1.52 23.02 -16.08
CA LYS A 177 -0.73 22.02 -15.35
C LYS A 177 0.33 22.62 -14.43
N SER A 178 0.91 23.75 -14.82
CA SER A 178 1.83 24.51 -13.95
C SER A 178 1.12 25.08 -12.71
N LEU A 179 -0.13 25.54 -12.84
CA LEU A 179 -0.92 26.02 -11.69
C LEU A 179 -1.33 24.87 -10.76
N GLU A 180 -1.69 23.71 -11.32
CA GLU A 180 -1.94 22.49 -10.54
C GLU A 180 -0.67 22.04 -9.79
N LYS A 181 0.49 22.04 -10.45
CA LYS A 181 1.78 21.67 -9.83
C LYS A 181 2.19 22.64 -8.71
N ARG A 182 1.77 23.90 -8.80
CA ARG A 182 2.00 24.90 -7.73
C ARG A 182 0.97 24.85 -6.62
N GLY A 183 -0.08 24.05 -6.76
CA GLY A 183 -1.17 23.99 -5.79
C GLY A 183 -2.04 25.26 -5.77
N ILE A 184 -2.10 26.01 -6.87
CA ILE A 184 -3.02 27.15 -7.00
C ILE A 184 -4.39 26.66 -7.47
N ILE A 185 -4.39 25.66 -8.35
CA ILE A 185 -5.60 25.02 -8.88
C ILE A 185 -5.64 23.57 -8.41
N VAL A 186 -6.83 23.10 -8.06
CA VAL A 186 -7.06 21.70 -7.66
C VAL A 186 -7.02 20.81 -8.91
N PRO A 187 -6.27 19.71 -8.92
CA PRO A 187 -6.32 18.74 -10.02
C PRO A 187 -7.73 18.20 -10.24
N THR A 188 -8.21 18.29 -11.47
CA THR A 188 -9.53 17.80 -11.88
C THR A 188 -9.41 16.60 -12.81
N ALA A 189 -10.25 15.59 -12.65
CA ALA A 189 -10.39 14.57 -13.69
C ALA A 189 -11.01 15.18 -14.94
N LYS A 190 -10.64 14.66 -16.11
CA LYS A 190 -11.35 14.97 -17.36
C LYS A 190 -12.77 14.42 -17.20
N SER A 191 -13.76 15.29 -17.05
CA SER A 191 -15.15 14.89 -17.23
C SER A 191 -15.30 14.55 -18.71
N GLY A 192 -15.32 13.26 -19.05
CA GLY A 192 -15.83 12.85 -20.35
C GLY A 192 -17.25 13.38 -20.43
N ARG A 193 -17.52 14.34 -21.32
CA ARG A 193 -18.89 14.55 -21.75
C ARG A 193 -19.31 13.22 -22.39
N LYS A 194 -20.31 12.58 -21.79
CA LYS A 194 -21.02 11.47 -22.43
C LYS A 194 -21.72 11.99 -23.67
#